data_AF-A0A4Q5X3N9-F1
#
_entry.id   AF-A0A4Q5X3N9-F1
#
_cell.length_a   1.000
_cell.length_b   1.000
_cell.length_c   1.000
_cell.angle_alpha   90.00
_cell.angle_beta   90.00
_cell.angle_gamma   90.00
#
_symmetry.space_group_name_H-M   'P 1'
#
loop_
_entity.id
_entity.type
_entity.pdbx_description
1 polymer ?
#
loop_
_entity_poly.entity_id
_entity_poly.type
_entity_poly.pdbx_seq_one_letter_code
_entity_poly.pdbx_strand_id
1 'polypeptide(L)'
;MPDTSDHDAPTYVITMGDMRTMPAAKRQTNTDTPPLTRAEVAKRLGRDISWVRRREGRDLHPALRDGINHFDPEEVEQLRARLEAEDTAARAADEVVDLIHRAFEHHAGGVRHTLDSIATQTGLETRAIKRMHAIWTETQLSIGRRPPPALLSRAELLAKDQREALEIERYYDEFSLRCEREWEEDRLRGRMACPGTATLTQKRKPARRQNT
;
A
#
# COMPACT_ATOMS: atom_id res chain seq x y z
N MET A 1 -40.75 -37.72 24.43
CA MET A 1 -41.26 -36.48 25.03
C MET A 1 -40.10 -35.86 25.81
N PRO A 2 -39.28 -34.98 25.21
CA PRO A 2 -38.20 -34.34 25.95
C PRO A 2 -38.73 -33.16 26.75
N ASP A 3 -38.36 -33.17 28.02
CA ASP A 3 -38.63 -32.21 29.08
C ASP A 3 -37.93 -30.87 28.77
N THR A 4 -38.74 -29.85 28.44
CA THR A 4 -38.32 -28.46 28.31
C THR A 4 -38.29 -27.83 29.70
N SER A 5 -37.28 -28.17 30.49
CA SER A 5 -37.01 -27.48 31.74
C SER A 5 -36.43 -26.09 31.42
N ASP A 6 -37.30 -25.08 31.54
CA ASP A 6 -36.99 -23.65 31.52
C ASP A 6 -35.87 -23.35 32.52
N HIS A 7 -34.68 -23.03 32.00
CA HIS A 7 -33.62 -22.41 32.78
C HIS A 7 -33.80 -20.90 32.74
N ASP A 8 -34.40 -20.39 33.82
CA ASP A 8 -34.37 -18.97 34.20
C ASP A 8 -32.92 -18.48 34.24
N ALA A 9 -32.49 -17.84 33.16
CA ALA A 9 -31.20 -17.16 33.12
C ALA A 9 -31.29 -15.95 34.08
N PRO A 10 -30.35 -15.79 35.03
CA PRO A 10 -30.33 -14.63 35.90
C PRO A 10 -30.08 -13.38 35.06
N THR A 11 -31.09 -12.52 34.97
CA THR A 11 -30.97 -11.18 34.39
C THR A 11 -30.07 -10.34 35.31
N TYR A 12 -28.77 -10.33 35.02
CA TYR A 12 -27.86 -9.36 35.64
C TYR A 12 -28.19 -7.97 35.10
N VAL A 13 -28.88 -7.19 35.91
CA VAL A 13 -29.05 -5.75 35.68
C VAL A 13 -27.68 -5.11 35.92
N ILE A 14 -26.88 -5.01 34.85
CA ILE A 14 -25.65 -4.22 34.85
C ILE A 14 -26.09 -2.77 35.00
N THR A 15 -26.13 -2.30 36.25
CA THR A 15 -26.33 -0.88 36.53
C THR A 15 -25.13 -0.18 35.92
N MET A 16 -25.35 0.66 34.91
CA MET A 16 -24.34 1.55 34.35
C MET A 16 -24.02 2.63 35.40
N GLY A 17 -23.34 2.21 36.47
CA GLY A 17 -22.76 3.07 37.47
C GLY A 17 -21.71 3.94 36.80
N ASP A 18 -21.84 5.23 37.05
CA ASP A 18 -21.02 6.35 36.60
C ASP A 18 -19.53 5.96 36.41
N MET A 19 -19.14 5.64 35.17
CA MET A 19 -17.73 5.37 34.79
C MET A 19 -16.88 6.65 34.73
N ARG A 20 -17.42 7.79 35.18
CA ARG A 20 -16.69 9.05 35.20
C ARG A 20 -15.84 9.11 36.45
N THR A 21 -14.53 9.04 36.23
CA THR A 21 -13.44 9.25 37.21
C THR A 21 -13.00 7.97 37.92
N MET A 22 -12.41 7.03 37.18
CA MET A 22 -11.41 6.16 37.82
C MET A 22 -10.29 7.06 38.35
N PRO A 23 -9.98 7.01 39.66
CA PRO A 23 -8.89 7.80 40.22
C PRO A 23 -7.62 7.41 39.47
N ALA A 24 -6.89 8.40 38.95
CA ALA A 24 -5.62 8.19 38.29
C ALA A 24 -4.74 7.32 39.20
N ALA A 25 -4.61 6.04 38.84
CA ALA A 25 -3.77 5.10 39.57
C ALA A 25 -2.41 5.78 39.71
N LYS A 26 -1.95 5.97 40.95
CA LYS A 26 -0.64 6.59 41.23
C LYS A 26 0.41 5.76 40.49
N ARG A 27 0.85 6.23 39.32
CA ARG A 27 1.94 5.61 38.57
C ARG A 27 3.16 5.66 39.47
N GLN A 28 3.67 4.48 39.81
CA GLN A 28 4.94 4.36 40.49
C GLN A 28 6.00 4.76 39.46
N THR A 29 6.38 6.03 39.45
CA THR A 29 7.47 6.53 38.62
C THR A 29 8.75 5.89 39.14
N ASN A 30 9.31 4.95 38.39
CA ASN A 30 10.59 4.35 38.70
C ASN A 30 11.65 5.46 38.68
N THR A 31 12.14 5.88 39.85
CA THR A 31 12.90 7.14 40.03
C THR A 31 14.30 7.13 39.43
N ASP A 32 14.76 5.97 38.96
CA ASP A 32 16.17 5.77 38.61
C ASP A 32 16.51 6.21 37.18
N THR A 33 15.51 6.39 36.30
CA THR A 33 15.76 6.86 34.94
C THR A 33 15.38 8.35 34.83
N PRO A 34 16.29 9.21 34.32
CA PRO A 34 15.99 10.63 34.18
C PRO A 34 14.80 10.84 33.23
N PRO A 35 13.87 11.75 33.57
CA PRO A 35 12.70 12.00 32.74
C PRO A 35 13.10 12.64 31.41
N LEU A 36 12.44 12.23 30.32
CA LEU A 36 12.75 12.69 28.97
C LEU A 36 12.02 13.99 28.62
N THR A 37 12.66 14.85 27.84
CA THR A 37 12.03 16.00 27.20
C THR A 37 11.35 15.61 25.88
N ARG A 38 10.46 16.46 25.34
CA ARG A 38 9.82 16.24 24.02
C ARG A 38 10.82 15.92 22.90
N ALA A 39 11.95 16.63 22.87
CA ALA A 39 12.96 16.46 21.83
C ALA A 39 13.62 15.08 21.92
N GLU A 40 13.88 14.60 23.14
CA GLU A 40 14.44 13.27 23.37
C GLU A 40 13.44 12.17 23.06
N VAL A 41 12.16 12.36 23.42
CA VAL A 41 11.08 11.43 23.03
C VAL A 41 10.96 11.35 21.51
N ALA A 42 10.94 12.48 20.80
CA ALA A 42 10.87 12.52 19.35
C ALA A 42 12.04 11.76 18.70
N LYS A 43 13.26 12.02 19.18
CA LYS A 43 14.47 11.31 18.74
C LYS A 43 14.38 9.80 19.00
N ARG A 44 13.92 9.40 20.19
CA ARG A 44 13.84 7.99 20.60
C ARG A 44 12.78 7.20 19.83
N LEU A 45 11.67 7.85 19.44
CA LEU A 45 10.61 7.26 18.62
C LEU A 45 10.87 7.35 17.12
N GLY A 46 11.90 8.08 16.67
CA GLY A 46 12.15 8.32 15.24
C GLY A 46 11.00 9.09 14.57
N ARG A 47 10.44 10.08 15.27
CA ARG A 47 9.32 10.92 14.82
C ARG A 47 9.60 12.40 15.07
N ASP A 48 8.81 13.28 14.47
CA ASP A 48 8.90 14.72 14.70
C ASP A 48 8.24 15.16 16.03
N ILE A 49 8.62 16.34 16.54
CA ILE A 49 8.07 16.87 17.80
C ILE A 49 6.56 17.14 17.70
N SER A 50 6.06 17.51 16.52
CA SER A 50 4.62 17.75 16.31
C SER A 50 3.80 16.47 16.42
N TRP A 51 4.37 15.31 16.04
CA TRP A 51 3.80 13.99 16.23
C TRP A 51 3.71 13.66 17.72
N VAL A 52 4.76 13.93 18.50
CA VAL A 52 4.76 13.74 19.96
C VAL A 52 3.66 14.59 20.61
N ARG A 53 3.56 15.88 20.24
CA ARG A 53 2.53 16.79 20.77
C ARG A 53 1.09 16.31 20.51
N ARG A 54 0.84 15.67 19.37
CA ARG A 54 -0.48 15.11 19.03
C ARG A 54 -0.84 13.86 19.84
N ARG A 55 0.15 13.22 20.47
CA ARG A 55 0.00 12.00 21.26
C ARG A 55 0.00 12.27 22.77
N GLU A 56 0.38 13.48 23.20
CA GLU A 56 0.26 13.94 24.58
C GLU A 56 -1.21 13.90 25.03
N GLY A 57 -1.47 13.31 26.21
CA GLY A 57 -2.80 13.11 26.78
C GLY A 57 -3.59 11.92 26.23
N ARG A 58 -3.07 11.24 25.21
CA ARG A 58 -3.67 10.02 24.66
C ARG A 58 -2.79 8.79 24.89
N ASP A 59 -1.55 8.86 24.40
CA ASP A 59 -0.60 7.75 24.44
C ASP A 59 0.62 8.08 25.29
N LEU A 60 0.92 9.37 25.46
CA LEU A 60 1.98 9.88 26.32
C LEU A 60 1.37 10.77 27.40
N HIS A 61 1.78 10.59 28.65
CA HIS A 61 1.22 11.28 29.80
C HIS A 61 2.31 12.08 30.52
N PRO A 62 2.72 13.24 29.96
CA PRO A 62 3.79 14.02 30.55
C PRO A 62 3.41 14.61 31.91
N ALA A 63 4.38 14.66 32.81
CA ALA A 63 4.31 15.43 34.04
C ALA A 63 4.95 16.82 33.83
N LEU A 64 4.29 17.86 34.33
CA LEU A 64 4.86 19.22 34.29
C LEU A 64 5.81 19.40 35.48
N ARG A 65 7.09 19.70 35.19
CA ARG A 65 8.10 20.03 36.21
C ARG A 65 8.90 21.23 35.74
N ASP A 66 9.01 22.25 36.59
CA ASP A 66 9.72 23.51 36.28
C ASP A 66 9.25 24.19 34.97
N GLY A 67 7.96 24.05 34.64
CA GLY A 67 7.36 24.59 33.41
C GLY A 67 7.67 23.78 32.14
N ILE A 68 8.37 22.65 32.26
CA ILE A 68 8.73 21.77 31.14
C ILE A 68 7.96 20.45 31.26
N ASN A 69 7.45 19.95 30.13
CA ASN A 69 6.81 18.63 30.07
C ASN A 69 7.88 17.53 30.03
N HIS A 70 7.83 16.68 31.04
CA HIS A 70 8.72 15.54 31.25
C HIS A 70 7.96 14.23 31.04
N PHE A 71 8.56 13.30 30.31
CA PHE A 71 7.97 12.02 29.93
C PHE A 71 8.65 10.87 30.66
N ASP A 72 7.85 9.87 31.02
CA ASP A 72 8.33 8.63 31.60
C ASP A 72 9.04 7.79 30.52
N PRO A 73 10.33 7.44 30.69
CA PRO A 73 11.06 6.61 29.74
C PRO A 73 10.40 5.26 29.45
N GLU A 74 9.74 4.65 30.45
CA GLU A 74 9.09 3.34 30.29
C GLU A 74 7.86 3.43 29.40
N GLU A 75 7.04 4.47 29.59
CA GLU A 75 5.88 4.74 28.73
C GLU A 75 6.31 4.97 27.27
N VAL A 76 7.39 5.72 27.07
CA VAL A 76 7.95 5.96 25.73
C VAL A 76 8.42 4.65 25.10
N GLU A 77 9.00 3.75 25.88
CA GLU A 77 9.46 2.44 25.41
C GLU A 77 8.28 1.51 25.05
N GLN A 78 7.23 1.47 25.86
CA GLN A 78 6.00 0.74 25.55
C GLN A 78 5.34 1.26 24.27
N LEU A 79 5.29 2.58 24.09
CA LEU A 79 4.78 3.19 22.87
C LEU A 79 5.64 2.81 21.66
N ARG A 80 6.98 2.82 21.80
CA ARG A 80 7.89 2.40 20.74
C ARG A 80 7.62 0.96 20.30
N ALA A 81 7.55 0.03 21.25
CA ALA A 81 7.29 -1.38 20.97
C ALA A 81 5.94 -1.58 20.26
N ARG A 82 4.91 -0.83 20.65
CA ARG A 82 3.60 -0.88 19.98
C ARG A 82 3.69 -0.37 18.54
N LEU A 83 4.38 0.74 18.29
CA LEU A 83 4.58 1.27 16.95
C LEU A 83 5.38 0.32 16.06
N GLU A 84 6.41 -0.34 16.60
CA GLU A 84 7.20 -1.34 15.87
C GLU A 84 6.36 -2.57 15.50
N ALA A 85 5.47 -3.00 16.40
CA ALA A 85 4.52 -4.06 16.12
C ALA A 85 3.50 -3.66 15.03
N GLU A 86 2.97 -2.43 15.09
CA GLU A 86 2.08 -1.87 14.06
C GLU A 86 2.78 -1.79 12.69
N ASP A 87 4.02 -1.28 12.64
CA ASP A 87 4.82 -1.16 11.42
C ASP A 87 5.15 -2.56 10.84
N THR A 88 5.41 -3.54 11.69
CA THR A 88 5.66 -4.93 11.27
C THR A 88 4.39 -5.56 10.70
N ALA A 89 3.24 -5.36 11.35
CA ALA A 89 1.96 -5.83 10.86
C ALA A 89 1.58 -5.15 9.53
N ALA A 90 1.86 -3.86 9.37
CA ALA A 90 1.65 -3.14 8.12
C ALA A 90 2.50 -3.71 6.98
N ARG A 91 3.80 -3.96 7.21
CA ARG A 91 4.68 -4.59 6.20
C ARG A 91 4.22 -5.99 5.82
N ALA A 92 3.82 -6.80 6.80
CA ALA A 92 3.28 -8.12 6.53
C ALA A 92 1.99 -8.05 5.70
N ALA A 93 1.14 -7.05 5.95
CA ALA A 93 -0.05 -6.81 5.13
C ALA A 93 0.32 -6.40 3.69
N ASP A 94 1.31 -5.53 3.51
CA ASP A 94 1.81 -5.12 2.18
C ASP A 94 2.38 -6.32 1.41
N GLU A 95 3.15 -7.19 2.05
CA GLU A 95 3.68 -8.42 1.44
C GLU A 95 2.56 -9.37 0.98
N VAL A 96 1.50 -9.50 1.77
CA VAL A 96 0.31 -10.28 1.41
C VAL A 96 -0.41 -9.66 0.21
N VAL A 97 -0.55 -8.34 0.18
CA VAL A 97 -1.15 -7.62 -0.96
C VAL A 97 -0.32 -7.84 -2.22
N ASP A 98 1.01 -7.74 -2.13
CA ASP A 98 1.91 -7.98 -3.26
C ASP A 98 1.90 -9.44 -3.72
N LEU A 99 1.77 -10.39 -2.80
CA LEU A 99 1.58 -11.81 -3.12
C LEU A 99 0.26 -12.01 -3.88
N ILE A 100 -0.83 -11.41 -3.39
CA ILE A 100 -2.15 -11.45 -4.03
C ILE A 100 -2.06 -10.85 -5.44
N HIS A 101 -1.44 -9.67 -5.59
CA HIS A 101 -1.25 -9.03 -6.89
C HIS A 101 -0.49 -9.92 -7.86
N ARG A 102 0.67 -10.45 -7.47
CA ARG A 102 1.47 -11.35 -8.33
C ARG A 102 0.69 -12.60 -8.71
N ALA A 103 -0.06 -13.17 -7.77
CA ALA A 103 -0.88 -14.34 -8.02
C ALA A 103 -1.99 -14.05 -9.05
N PHE A 104 -2.60 -12.86 -9.02
CA PHE A 104 -3.59 -12.44 -10.02
C PHE A 104 -2.98 -12.06 -11.38
N GLU A 105 -1.81 -11.42 -11.42
CA GLU A 105 -1.15 -11.02 -12.66
C GLU A 105 -0.61 -12.22 -13.47
N HIS A 106 -0.10 -13.25 -12.79
CA HIS A 106 0.60 -14.37 -13.44
C HIS A 106 -0.27 -15.59 -13.75
N HIS A 107 -1.54 -15.62 -13.32
CA HIS A 107 -2.37 -16.81 -13.51
C HIS A 107 -3.14 -16.85 -14.84
N ALA A 108 -2.54 -17.55 -15.81
CA ALA A 108 -3.22 -18.08 -16.99
C ALA A 108 -4.16 -19.28 -16.69
N GLY A 109 -4.19 -19.79 -15.45
CA GLY A 109 -4.86 -21.03 -15.04
C GLY A 109 -6.26 -20.89 -14.42
N GLY A 110 -6.81 -19.67 -14.34
CA GLY A 110 -8.15 -19.40 -13.81
C GLY A 110 -8.19 -19.07 -12.31
N VAL A 111 -9.06 -18.11 -11.95
CA VAL A 111 -9.18 -17.44 -10.64
C VAL A 111 -9.36 -18.39 -9.45
N ARG A 112 -9.97 -19.56 -9.66
CA ARG A 112 -10.31 -20.47 -8.56
C ARG A 112 -9.10 -21.16 -7.93
N HIS A 113 -8.17 -21.66 -8.76
CA HIS A 113 -6.92 -22.26 -8.26
C HIS A 113 -6.02 -21.23 -7.58
N THR A 114 -6.04 -19.99 -8.06
CA THR A 114 -5.33 -18.86 -7.47
C THR A 114 -5.78 -18.56 -6.05
N LEU A 115 -7.10 -18.51 -5.82
CA LEU A 115 -7.67 -18.19 -4.51
C LEU A 115 -7.35 -19.24 -3.44
N ASP A 116 -7.41 -20.52 -3.79
CA ASP A 116 -7.11 -21.61 -2.84
C ASP A 116 -5.60 -21.68 -2.52
N SER A 117 -4.73 -21.38 -3.50
CA SER A 117 -3.29 -21.27 -3.29
C SER A 117 -2.94 -20.10 -2.35
N ILE A 118 -3.53 -18.92 -2.57
CA ILE A 118 -3.34 -17.75 -1.70
C ILE A 118 -3.85 -18.04 -0.29
N ALA A 119 -5.03 -18.66 -0.14
CA ALA A 119 -5.58 -19.02 1.17
C ALA A 119 -4.63 -19.94 1.95
N THR A 120 -4.04 -20.93 1.27
CA THR A 120 -3.09 -21.86 1.87
C THR A 120 -1.78 -21.16 2.29
N GLN A 121 -1.27 -20.24 1.48
CA GLN A 121 -0.01 -19.54 1.76
C GLN A 121 -0.14 -18.48 2.85
N THR A 122 -1.27 -17.79 2.92
CA THR A 122 -1.49 -16.65 3.83
C THR A 122 -2.21 -17.04 5.12
N GLY A 123 -2.83 -18.23 5.17
CA GLY A 123 -3.73 -18.63 6.25
C GLY A 123 -5.03 -17.83 6.30
N LEU A 124 -5.29 -16.97 5.31
CA LEU A 124 -6.51 -16.16 5.24
C LEU A 124 -7.69 -16.99 4.76
N GLU A 125 -8.87 -16.69 5.30
CA GLU A 125 -10.11 -17.25 4.78
C GLU A 125 -10.35 -16.80 3.32
N THR A 126 -10.80 -17.73 2.48
CA THR A 126 -11.14 -17.44 1.07
C THR A 126 -12.14 -16.28 0.93
N ARG A 127 -13.05 -16.10 1.89
CA ARG A 127 -14.00 -14.96 1.92
C ARG A 127 -13.29 -13.63 2.11
N ALA A 128 -12.24 -13.56 2.93
CA ALA A 128 -11.44 -12.36 3.13
C ALA A 128 -10.69 -11.97 1.84
N ILE A 129 -10.07 -12.96 1.19
CA ILE A 129 -9.35 -12.76 -0.08
C ILE A 129 -10.30 -12.24 -1.17
N LYS A 130 -11.51 -12.80 -1.28
CA LYS A 130 -12.53 -12.33 -2.22
C LYS A 130 -12.94 -10.87 -1.97
N ARG A 131 -13.13 -10.47 -0.70
CA ARG A 131 -13.44 -9.07 -0.34
C ARG A 131 -12.30 -8.12 -0.71
N MET A 132 -11.06 -8.51 -0.42
CA MET A 132 -9.87 -7.73 -0.78
C MET A 132 -9.78 -7.55 -2.31
N HIS A 133 -10.00 -8.61 -3.08
CA HIS A 133 -10.02 -8.53 -4.54
C HIS A 133 -11.15 -7.62 -5.08
N ALA A 134 -12.33 -7.68 -4.48
CA ALA A 134 -13.45 -6.81 -4.87
C ALA A 134 -13.13 -5.33 -4.64
N ILE A 135 -12.65 -4.97 -3.44
CA ILE A 135 -12.25 -3.60 -3.10
C ILE A 135 -11.13 -3.12 -4.01
N TRP A 136 -10.15 -3.97 -4.30
CA TRP A 136 -9.07 -3.64 -5.22
C TRP A 136 -9.58 -3.37 -6.63
N THR A 137 -10.46 -4.21 -7.15
CA THR A 137 -11.03 -4.05 -8.50
C THR A 137 -11.81 -2.73 -8.61
N GLU A 138 -12.60 -2.42 -7.60
CA GLU A 138 -13.32 -1.15 -7.47
C GLU A 138 -12.36 0.06 -7.40
N THR A 139 -11.26 -0.07 -6.66
CA THR A 139 -10.23 0.97 -6.57
C THR A 139 -9.53 1.20 -7.92
N GLN A 140 -9.18 0.13 -8.66
CA GLN A 140 -8.58 0.25 -10.00
C GLN A 140 -9.52 0.98 -10.96
N LEU A 141 -10.81 0.60 -10.95
CA LEU A 141 -11.87 1.26 -11.70
C LEU A 141 -11.96 2.77 -11.39
N SER A 142 -11.83 3.15 -10.13
CA SER A 142 -11.92 4.55 -9.69
C SER A 142 -10.75 5.42 -10.19
N ILE A 143 -9.57 4.83 -10.37
CA ILE A 143 -8.36 5.53 -10.84
C ILE A 143 -8.32 5.61 -12.38
N GLY A 144 -9.38 5.17 -13.07
CA GLY A 144 -9.43 5.10 -14.54
C GLY A 144 -8.50 4.03 -15.12
N ARG A 145 -7.92 3.17 -14.27
CA ARG A 145 -7.30 1.94 -14.73
C ARG A 145 -8.44 0.99 -15.06
N ARG A 146 -8.59 0.67 -16.35
CA ARG A 146 -9.54 -0.35 -16.79
C ARG A 146 -9.30 -1.61 -15.94
N PRO A 147 -10.34 -2.21 -15.31
CA PRO A 147 -10.18 -3.52 -14.70
C PRO A 147 -9.61 -4.44 -15.78
N PRO A 148 -8.79 -5.44 -15.41
CA PRO A 148 -8.32 -6.41 -16.38
C PRO A 148 -9.53 -6.89 -17.18
N PRO A 149 -9.51 -6.78 -18.53
CA PRO A 149 -10.67 -7.09 -19.35
C PRO A 149 -11.15 -8.49 -18.95
N ALA A 150 -12.45 -8.63 -18.71
CA ALA A 150 -13.09 -9.89 -18.35
C ALA A 150 -12.40 -11.01 -19.12
N LEU A 151 -11.71 -11.90 -18.37
CA LEU A 151 -10.69 -12.84 -18.86
C LEU A 151 -10.90 -13.14 -20.34
N LEU A 152 -10.26 -12.35 -21.21
CA LEU A 152 -10.28 -12.63 -22.64
C LEU A 152 -9.78 -14.05 -22.74
N SER A 153 -10.54 -14.90 -23.41
CA SER A 153 -10.07 -16.24 -23.73
C SER A 153 -8.69 -16.12 -24.37
N ARG A 154 -7.85 -17.15 -24.22
CA ARG A 154 -6.51 -17.15 -24.82
C ARG A 154 -6.53 -16.75 -26.31
N ALA A 155 -7.59 -17.11 -27.03
CA ALA A 155 -7.82 -16.72 -28.41
C ALA A 155 -8.07 -15.21 -28.58
N GLU A 156 -8.86 -14.60 -27.71
CA GLU A 156 -9.12 -13.16 -27.74
C GLU A 156 -7.90 -12.31 -27.33
N LEU A 157 -7.07 -12.80 -26.42
CA LEU A 157 -5.76 -12.19 -26.10
C LEU A 157 -4.84 -12.19 -27.32
N LEU A 158 -4.69 -13.34 -27.99
CA LEU A 158 -3.90 -13.43 -29.22
C LEU A 158 -4.46 -12.54 -30.34
N ALA A 159 -5.80 -12.47 -30.47
CA ALA A 159 -6.45 -11.59 -31.45
C ALA A 159 -6.30 -10.10 -31.08
N LYS A 160 -6.10 -9.76 -29.80
CA LYS A 160 -5.80 -8.40 -29.37
C LYS A 160 -4.35 -8.04 -29.68
N ASP A 161 -3.40 -8.91 -29.36
CA ASP A 161 -1.98 -8.72 -29.65
C ASP A 161 -1.73 -8.60 -31.16
N GLN A 162 -2.41 -9.41 -31.98
CA GLN A 162 -2.36 -9.30 -33.44
C GLN A 162 -2.91 -7.97 -33.94
N ARG A 163 -4.00 -7.46 -33.36
CA ARG A 163 -4.56 -6.15 -33.74
C ARG A 163 -3.62 -5.01 -33.37
N GLU A 164 -3.03 -5.05 -32.17
CA GLU A 164 -2.05 -4.05 -31.74
C GLU A 164 -0.79 -4.09 -32.60
N ALA A 165 -0.30 -5.27 -32.98
CA ALA A 165 0.84 -5.42 -33.88
C ALA A 165 0.58 -4.81 -35.26
N LEU A 166 -0.60 -5.08 -35.85
CA LEU A 166 -1.00 -4.51 -37.14
C LEU A 166 -1.19 -2.99 -37.07
N GLU A 167 -1.68 -2.47 -35.95
CA GLU A 167 -1.82 -1.02 -35.77
C GLU A 167 -0.46 -0.33 -35.66
N ILE A 168 0.51 -0.95 -34.97
CA ILE A 168 1.89 -0.47 -34.91
C ILE A 168 2.54 -0.49 -36.30
N GLU A 169 2.37 -1.57 -37.05
CA GLU A 169 2.88 -1.69 -38.42
C GLU A 169 2.30 -0.59 -39.33
N ARG A 170 0.97 -0.41 -39.31
CA ARG A 170 0.29 0.67 -40.04
C ARG A 170 0.81 2.05 -39.64
N TYR A 171 1.06 2.28 -38.36
CA TYR A 171 1.62 3.55 -37.87
C TYR A 171 3.02 3.82 -38.45
N TYR A 172 3.90 2.81 -38.50
CA TYR A 172 5.25 2.96 -39.07
C TYR A 172 5.22 3.17 -40.58
N ASP A 173 4.29 2.53 -41.29
CA ASP A 173 4.10 2.74 -42.73
C ASP A 173 3.62 4.17 -43.01
N GLU A 174 2.59 4.63 -42.30
CA GLU A 174 2.08 6.01 -42.43
C GLU A 174 3.15 7.05 -42.08
N PHE A 175 3.94 6.78 -41.04
CA PHE A 175 5.06 7.62 -40.63
C PHE A 175 6.14 7.68 -41.72
N SER A 176 6.53 6.54 -42.27
CA SER A 176 7.56 6.44 -43.32
C SER A 176 7.12 7.19 -44.58
N LEU A 177 5.88 6.99 -45.03
CA LEU A 177 5.31 7.70 -46.17
C LEU A 177 5.24 9.21 -45.94
N ARG A 178 4.96 9.66 -44.71
CA ARG A 178 5.00 11.09 -44.37
C ARG A 178 6.41 11.63 -44.47
N CYS A 179 7.40 10.94 -43.92
CA CYS A 179 8.80 11.34 -44.01
C CYS A 179 9.29 11.40 -45.47
N GLU A 180 8.91 10.45 -46.32
CA GLU A 180 9.23 10.46 -47.75
C GLU A 180 8.61 11.67 -48.47
N ARG A 181 7.35 12.01 -48.17
CA ARG A 181 6.70 13.19 -48.74
C ARG A 181 7.38 14.49 -48.30
N GLU A 182 7.67 14.63 -47.00
CA GLU A 182 8.36 15.81 -46.46
C GLU A 182 9.75 15.97 -47.09
N TRP A 183 10.47 14.86 -47.25
CA TRP A 183 11.78 14.83 -47.89
C TRP A 183 11.70 15.27 -49.36
N GLU A 184 10.72 14.75 -50.11
CA GLU A 184 10.51 15.10 -51.52
C GLU A 184 10.10 16.57 -51.69
N GLU A 185 9.28 17.11 -50.79
CA GLU A 185 8.95 18.53 -50.77
C GLU A 185 10.18 19.42 -50.54
N ASP A 186 11.04 19.07 -49.58
CA ASP A 186 12.25 19.83 -49.30
C ASP A 186 13.30 19.70 -50.41
N ARG A 187 13.34 18.55 -51.09
CA ARG A 187 14.11 18.35 -52.33
C ARG A 187 13.67 19.34 -53.41
N LEU A 188 12.37 19.42 -53.68
CA LEU A 188 11.80 20.33 -54.69
C LEU A 188 12.00 21.80 -54.32
N ARG A 189 11.99 22.14 -53.02
CA ARG A 189 12.23 23.51 -52.52
C ARG A 189 13.71 23.89 -52.46
N GLY A 190 14.64 23.00 -52.83
CA GLY A 190 16.08 23.26 -52.78
C GLY A 190 16.63 23.39 -51.36
N ARG A 191 15.93 22.84 -50.35
CA ARG A 191 16.28 22.92 -48.92
C ARG A 191 17.04 21.69 -48.41
N MET A 192 17.60 20.88 -49.31
CA MET A 192 18.34 19.70 -48.91
C MET A 192 19.79 20.03 -48.52
N ALA A 193 20.08 19.98 -47.22
CA ALA A 193 21.35 19.42 -46.76
C ALA A 193 21.23 17.90 -46.91
N CYS A 194 22.18 17.26 -47.60
CA CYS A 194 22.20 15.80 -47.77
C CYS A 194 22.03 15.11 -46.40
N PRO A 195 21.14 14.11 -46.26
CA PRO A 195 21.03 13.31 -45.04
C PRO A 195 22.19 12.31 -45.01
N GLY A 196 23.42 12.82 -44.98
CA GLY A 196 24.60 12.07 -44.60
C GLY A 196 24.70 12.12 -43.09
N THR A 197 24.37 11.01 -42.42
CA THR A 197 24.88 10.70 -41.07
C THR A 197 24.40 11.58 -39.91
N ALA A 198 23.11 11.94 -39.85
CA ALA A 198 22.51 12.17 -38.53
C ALA A 198 22.47 10.82 -37.81
N THR A 199 23.57 10.48 -37.15
CA THR A 199 23.72 9.29 -36.31
C THR A 199 22.51 9.27 -35.40
N LEU A 200 21.71 8.21 -35.49
CA LEU A 200 20.62 7.97 -34.57
C LEU A 200 21.28 7.74 -33.21
N THR A 201 21.57 8.83 -32.49
CA THR A 201 22.11 8.79 -31.15
C THR A 201 20.98 8.22 -30.31
N GLN A 202 20.93 6.88 -30.23
CA GLN A 202 20.15 6.16 -29.26
C GLN A 202 20.47 6.80 -27.92
N LYS A 203 19.54 7.61 -27.41
CA LYS A 203 19.56 8.06 -26.02
C LYS A 203 19.42 6.80 -25.17
N ARG A 204 20.54 6.11 -24.94
CA ARG A 204 20.64 5.02 -23.99
C ARG A 204 20.25 5.61 -22.65
N LYS A 205 19.09 5.17 -22.16
CA LYS A 205 18.61 5.39 -20.79
C LYS A 205 19.77 5.04 -19.84
N PRO A 206 20.25 5.96 -18.98
CA PRO A 206 21.32 5.63 -18.06
C PRO A 206 20.86 4.48 -17.14
N ALA A 207 21.69 3.43 -17.06
CA ALA A 207 21.45 2.27 -16.23
C ALA A 207 21.28 2.70 -14.77
N ARG A 208 20.16 2.29 -14.17
CA ARG A 208 19.83 2.50 -12.76
C ARG A 208 20.86 1.75 -11.92
N ARG A 209 21.74 2.49 -11.24
CA ARG A 209 22.69 1.92 -10.26
C ARG A 209 21.89 1.20 -9.17
N GLN A 210 22.17 -0.09 -9.00
CA GLN A 210 21.77 -0.84 -7.81
C GLN A 210 22.76 -0.48 -6.69
N ASN A 211 22.24 0.03 -5.57
CA ASN A 211 23.03 0.23 -4.35
C ASN A 211 23.18 -1.12 -3.64
N THR A 212 24.41 -1.58 -3.51
CA THR A 212 24.88 -2.46 -2.43
C THR A 212 25.09 -1.67 -1.15
#